data_AF-A0A7W8CJ65-F1
#
_entry.id   AF-A0A7W8CJ65-F1
#
_cell.length_a   1.000
_cell.length_b   1.000
_cell.length_c   1.000
_cell.angle_alpha   90.00
_cell.angle_beta   90.00
_cell.angle_gamma   90.00
#
_symmetry.space_group_name_H-M   'P 1'
#
loop_
_entity.id
_entity.type
_entity.pdbx_description
1 polymer ?
#
loop_
_entity_poly.entity_id
_entity_poly.type
_entity_poly.pdbx_seq_one_letter_code
_entity_poly.pdbx_strand_id
1 'polypeptide(L)'
;MQLADRDAIVFVHTSANPRTYLRELPPAKCVEVAASFNGQTRNADYGAAEWFSNSHLDFIGDGRPGFSDFGPLPTTFSLRGGPAGAAAIHLIYSVDGGTLWIQHFVSDTVDRNEGDAASKIAEAVEKLAGEVAVDPEKFLETAGLQSFLANRVLDLGSSKRQQLIHHLSTVAASLDERERPATDLG
;
A
#
# COMPACT_ATOMS: atom_id res chain seq x y z
N MET A 1 10.28 -37.28 5.78
CA MET A 1 11.10 -36.05 5.66
C MET A 1 10.17 -34.88 5.90
N GLN A 2 10.34 -34.18 7.02
CA GLN A 2 9.43 -33.13 7.46
C GLN A 2 9.77 -31.82 6.73
N LEU A 3 8.79 -30.96 6.45
CA LEU A 3 9.04 -29.64 5.84
C LEU A 3 9.98 -28.78 6.71
N ALA A 4 9.96 -29.02 8.03
CA ALA A 4 10.87 -28.43 8.99
C ALA A 4 12.36 -28.71 8.71
N ASP A 5 12.71 -29.74 7.94
CA ASP A 5 14.11 -30.09 7.65
C ASP A 5 14.64 -29.47 6.35
N ARG A 6 13.77 -28.80 5.57
CA ARG A 6 14.13 -28.18 4.30
C ARG A 6 14.49 -26.71 4.45
N ASP A 7 15.40 -26.24 3.62
CA ASP A 7 15.68 -24.81 3.44
C ASP A 7 14.57 -24.20 2.56
N ALA A 8 13.50 -23.76 3.22
CA ALA A 8 12.33 -23.19 2.56
C ALA A 8 11.65 -22.18 3.48
N ILE A 9 11.22 -21.06 2.88
CA ILE A 9 10.26 -20.12 3.47
C ILE A 9 8.88 -20.46 2.93
N VAL A 10 7.92 -20.60 3.85
CA VAL A 10 6.53 -20.93 3.53
C VAL A 10 5.69 -19.68 3.68
N PHE A 11 4.99 -19.31 2.62
CA PHE A 11 4.00 -18.25 2.63
C PHE A 11 2.66 -18.82 3.09
N VAL A 12 2.15 -18.32 4.20
CA VAL A 12 0.92 -18.82 4.82
C VAL A 12 -0.13 -17.72 4.81
N HIS A 13 -1.26 -17.96 4.14
CA HIS A 13 -2.37 -17.02 4.17
C HIS A 13 -2.94 -16.90 5.58
N THR A 14 -3.26 -15.68 6.04
CA THR A 14 -3.73 -15.45 7.43
C THR A 14 -5.06 -16.09 7.77
N SER A 15 -5.81 -16.58 6.78
CA SER A 15 -6.99 -17.42 7.02
C SER A 15 -6.66 -18.84 7.49
N ALA A 16 -5.41 -19.29 7.37
CA ALA A 16 -4.98 -20.59 7.87
C ALA A 16 -4.90 -20.57 9.39
N ASN A 17 -5.37 -21.63 10.05
CA ASN A 17 -5.33 -21.73 11.51
C ASN A 17 -3.87 -21.86 12.01
N PRO A 18 -3.34 -20.88 12.77
CA PRO A 18 -1.97 -20.92 13.26
C PRO A 18 -1.68 -22.12 14.14
N ARG A 19 -2.66 -22.60 14.92
CA ARG A 19 -2.50 -23.79 15.76
C ARG A 19 -2.24 -25.07 14.96
N THR A 20 -2.63 -25.09 13.68
CA THR A 20 -2.43 -26.24 12.80
C THR A 20 -1.07 -26.17 12.14
N TYR A 21 -0.72 -25.05 11.50
CA TYR A 21 0.53 -24.97 10.74
C TYR A 21 1.76 -24.79 11.64
N LEU A 22 1.65 -24.07 12.76
CA LEU A 22 2.78 -23.82 13.67
C LEU A 22 3.29 -25.07 14.41
N ARG A 23 2.52 -26.17 14.40
CA ARG A 23 2.99 -27.46 14.93
C ARG A 23 4.13 -28.06 14.10
N GLU A 24 4.11 -27.80 12.80
CA GLU A 24 5.00 -28.41 11.81
C GLU A 24 5.95 -27.37 11.18
N LEU A 25 5.56 -26.09 11.19
CA LEU A 25 6.27 -24.97 10.56
C LEU A 25 6.42 -23.84 11.59
N PRO A 26 7.57 -23.70 12.28
CA PRO A 26 7.76 -22.64 13.25
C PRO A 26 7.72 -21.25 12.58
N PRO A 27 7.47 -20.15 13.33
CA PRO A 27 7.38 -18.80 12.79
C PRO A 27 8.57 -18.39 11.92
N ALA A 28 9.78 -18.83 12.27
CA ALA A 28 11.02 -18.58 11.53
C ALA A 28 11.03 -19.13 10.09
N LYS A 29 10.06 -19.98 9.74
CA LYS A 29 9.86 -20.52 8.38
C LYS A 29 8.61 -19.97 7.70
N CYS A 30 7.86 -19.07 8.34
CA CYS A 30 6.56 -18.64 7.88
C CYS A 30 6.51 -17.12 7.69
N VAL A 31 6.25 -16.69 6.45
CA VAL A 31 5.79 -15.34 6.16
C VAL A 31 4.27 -15.36 6.08
N GLU A 32 3.61 -14.57 6.92
CA GLU A 32 2.17 -14.42 6.85
C GLU A 32 1.77 -13.51 5.69
N VAL A 33 0.72 -13.95 5.01
CA VAL A 33 0.23 -13.39 3.76
C VAL A 33 -1.17 -12.85 3.99
N ALA A 34 -1.30 -11.52 4.09
CA ALA A 34 -2.57 -10.81 4.29
C ALA A 34 -2.62 -9.52 3.49
N ALA A 35 -3.76 -9.27 2.85
CA ALA A 35 -4.03 -7.97 2.26
C ALA A 35 -4.27 -6.93 3.38
N SER A 36 -3.46 -5.87 3.38
CA SER A 36 -3.62 -4.72 4.28
C SER A 36 -4.62 -3.70 3.72
N PHE A 37 -4.77 -3.66 2.39
CA PHE A 37 -5.63 -2.69 1.73
C PHE A 37 -7.12 -3.03 1.91
N ASN A 38 -7.88 -2.10 2.49
CA ASN A 38 -9.32 -2.18 2.64
C ASN A 38 -10.04 -1.78 1.33
N GLY A 39 -10.18 -2.75 0.42
CA GLY A 39 -10.77 -2.50 -0.90
C GLY A 39 -12.27 -2.18 -0.84
N GLN A 40 -12.68 -1.09 -1.49
CA GLN A 40 -14.09 -0.72 -1.68
C GLN A 40 -14.67 -1.25 -2.99
N THR A 41 -15.99 -1.44 -3.02
CA THR A 41 -16.70 -1.88 -4.25
C THR A 41 -16.66 -0.81 -5.34
N ARG A 42 -16.70 0.48 -4.95
CA ARG A 42 -16.58 1.61 -5.87
C ARG A 42 -15.49 2.55 -5.37
N ASN A 43 -14.75 3.15 -6.31
CA ASN A 43 -13.77 4.19 -5.99
C ASN A 43 -14.40 5.41 -5.29
N ALA A 44 -15.68 5.70 -5.57
CA ALA A 44 -16.43 6.79 -4.95
C ALA A 44 -16.70 6.58 -3.44
N ASP A 45 -16.54 5.34 -2.94
CA ASP A 45 -16.86 5.00 -1.55
C ASP A 45 -15.65 5.11 -0.62
N TYR A 46 -14.44 5.40 -1.13
CA TYR A 46 -13.29 5.68 -0.27
C TYR A 46 -13.46 7.03 0.43
N GLY A 47 -13.13 7.07 1.72
CA GLY A 47 -13.31 8.23 2.59
C GLY A 47 -11.99 8.81 3.12
N ALA A 48 -11.99 9.13 4.41
CA ALA A 48 -10.82 9.67 5.11
C ALA A 48 -9.65 8.68 5.14
N ALA A 49 -8.47 9.18 5.52
CA ALA A 49 -7.30 8.33 5.73
C ALA A 49 -7.58 7.25 6.77
N GLU A 50 -7.06 6.05 6.52
CA GLU A 50 -7.24 4.88 7.40
C GLU A 50 -5.91 4.20 7.69
N TRP A 51 -5.90 3.40 8.75
CA TRP A 51 -4.76 2.57 9.08
C TRP A 51 -4.51 1.55 7.95
N PHE A 52 -3.26 1.38 7.54
CA PHE A 52 -2.88 0.44 6.49
C PHE A 52 -2.18 -0.79 7.06
N SER A 53 -0.98 -0.63 7.63
CA SER A 53 -0.20 -1.77 8.10
C SER A 53 0.88 -1.39 9.11
N ASN A 54 1.23 -2.33 9.97
CA ASN A 54 2.42 -2.31 10.81
C ASN A 54 3.27 -3.59 10.64
N SER A 55 2.97 -4.42 9.63
CA SER A 55 3.63 -5.71 9.43
C SER A 55 5.15 -5.59 9.26
N HIS A 56 5.64 -4.49 8.68
CA HIS A 56 7.07 -4.19 8.53
C HIS A 56 7.77 -3.93 9.87
N LEU A 57 7.04 -3.52 10.91
CA LEU A 57 7.57 -3.33 12.27
C LEU A 57 7.62 -4.65 13.03
N ASP A 58 6.53 -5.42 12.98
CA ASP A 58 6.27 -6.51 13.91
C ASP A 58 6.99 -7.83 13.55
N PHE A 59 7.26 -8.08 12.26
CA PHE A 59 7.64 -9.42 11.80
C PHE A 59 8.89 -10.03 12.47
N ILE A 60 9.88 -9.20 12.83
CA ILE A 60 11.07 -9.67 13.56
C ILE A 60 10.70 -10.07 14.99
N GLY A 61 9.86 -9.27 15.66
CA GLY A 61 9.37 -9.58 17.01
C GLY A 61 8.53 -10.85 17.05
N ASP A 62 7.81 -11.14 15.96
CA ASP A 62 7.07 -12.38 15.74
C ASP A 62 7.98 -13.59 15.40
N GLY A 63 9.29 -13.38 15.30
CA GLY A 63 10.26 -14.41 14.94
C GLY A 63 10.10 -14.90 13.51
N ARG A 64 9.59 -14.05 12.61
CA ARG A 64 9.35 -14.37 11.20
C ARG A 64 10.48 -13.82 10.31
N PRO A 65 10.75 -14.46 9.16
CA PRO A 65 11.82 -14.05 8.25
C PRO A 65 11.41 -12.89 7.33
N GLY A 66 10.16 -12.45 7.37
CA GLY A 66 9.64 -11.37 6.54
C GLY A 66 8.16 -11.13 6.79
N PHE A 67 7.60 -10.19 6.03
CA PHE A 67 6.19 -9.78 6.11
C PHE A 67 5.57 -9.67 4.73
N SER A 68 4.27 -9.42 4.70
CA SER A 68 3.56 -8.96 3.53
C SER A 68 2.55 -7.89 3.94
N ASP A 69 2.24 -7.00 3.02
CA ASP A 69 1.22 -5.96 3.19
C ASP A 69 0.24 -5.90 2.02
N PHE A 70 0.66 -6.35 0.83
CA PHE A 70 -0.06 -6.21 -0.45
C PHE A 70 -0.39 -4.73 -0.71
N GLY A 71 0.30 -4.14 -1.68
CA GLY A 71 0.06 -2.75 -2.07
C GLY A 71 -1.39 -2.45 -2.45
N PRO A 72 -1.74 -1.16 -2.62
CA PRO A 72 -3.12 -0.69 -2.77
C PRO A 72 -3.71 -1.00 -4.16
N LEU A 73 -3.90 -2.29 -4.41
CA LEU A 73 -4.52 -2.85 -5.60
C LEU A 73 -5.86 -3.47 -5.25
N PRO A 74 -6.86 -3.42 -6.16
CA PRO A 74 -8.07 -4.19 -5.98
C PRO A 74 -7.74 -5.69 -5.91
N THR A 75 -8.40 -6.39 -4.99
CA THR A 75 -8.28 -7.85 -4.85
C THR A 75 -8.91 -8.62 -6.01
N THR A 76 -9.74 -7.96 -6.82
CA THR A 76 -10.41 -8.55 -7.99
C THR A 76 -9.92 -7.92 -9.30
N PHE A 77 -9.41 -8.78 -10.19
CA PHE A 77 -9.10 -8.40 -11.57
C PHE A 77 -10.38 -8.48 -12.42
N SER A 78 -10.78 -7.37 -13.03
CA SER A 78 -11.92 -7.33 -13.98
C SER A 78 -11.41 -7.12 -15.40
N LEU A 79 -11.73 -8.07 -16.30
CA LEU A 79 -11.52 -7.93 -17.76
C LEU A 79 -12.52 -6.96 -18.41
N ARG A 80 -13.61 -6.60 -17.72
CA ARG A 80 -14.58 -5.61 -18.23
C ARG A 80 -14.10 -4.21 -17.86
N GLY A 81 -13.34 -3.61 -18.77
CA GLY A 81 -12.93 -2.20 -18.75
C GLY A 81 -14.09 -1.27 -19.08
N GLY A 82 -15.15 -1.28 -18.27
CA GLY A 82 -16.18 -0.24 -18.32
C GLY A 82 -15.62 1.08 -17.83
N PRO A 83 -16.24 2.23 -18.19
CA PRO A 83 -15.84 3.53 -17.66
C PRO A 83 -15.80 3.51 -16.14
N ALA A 84 -14.71 3.98 -15.55
CA ALA A 84 -14.62 4.12 -14.10
C ALA A 84 -15.67 5.15 -13.64
N GLY A 85 -16.46 4.78 -12.62
CA GLY A 85 -17.37 5.74 -11.97
C GLY A 85 -16.60 6.93 -11.43
N ALA A 86 -15.55 6.65 -10.66
CA ALA A 86 -14.61 7.65 -10.13
C ALA A 86 -13.17 7.16 -10.32
N ALA A 87 -12.20 8.09 -10.36
CA ALA A 87 -10.79 7.77 -10.20
C ALA A 87 -10.40 7.88 -8.72
N ALA A 88 -9.53 6.99 -8.25
CA ALA A 88 -8.97 7.05 -6.91
C ALA A 88 -7.45 6.84 -6.94
N ILE A 89 -6.74 7.70 -6.22
CA ILE A 89 -5.31 7.60 -5.95
C ILE A 89 -5.14 7.26 -4.47
N HIS A 90 -4.40 6.21 -4.17
CA HIS A 90 -4.12 5.81 -2.80
C HIS A 90 -2.62 5.91 -2.54
N LEU A 91 -2.23 6.75 -1.59
CA LEU A 91 -0.84 6.88 -1.18
C LEU A 91 -0.71 6.49 0.29
N ILE A 92 0.26 5.64 0.57
CA ILE A 92 0.62 5.31 1.96
C ILE A 92 1.62 6.32 2.50
N TYR A 93 1.59 6.54 3.80
CA TYR A 93 2.55 7.38 4.49
C TYR A 93 2.83 6.82 5.89
N SER A 94 3.98 7.16 6.46
CA SER A 94 4.31 6.79 7.83
C SER A 94 3.84 7.89 8.78
N VAL A 95 3.42 7.49 9.97
CA VAL A 95 3.14 8.41 11.08
C VAL A 95 4.12 8.15 12.23
N ASP A 96 4.07 8.97 13.27
CA ASP A 96 4.84 8.76 14.50
C ASP A 96 4.73 7.31 14.99
N GLY A 97 5.88 6.68 15.23
CA GLY A 97 5.97 5.26 15.58
C GLY A 97 6.09 4.30 14.38
N GLY A 98 6.16 4.82 13.16
CA GLY A 98 6.51 4.06 11.96
C GLY A 98 5.36 3.29 11.32
N THR A 99 4.16 3.31 11.91
CA THR A 99 2.99 2.62 11.34
C THR A 99 2.59 3.27 10.02
N LEU A 100 2.17 2.45 9.05
CA LEU A 100 1.73 2.94 7.75
C LEU A 100 0.23 3.20 7.76
N TRP A 101 -0.13 4.37 7.26
CA TRP A 101 -1.49 4.80 6.98
C TRP A 101 -1.66 4.97 5.47
N ILE A 102 -2.90 5.02 5.02
CA ILE A 102 -3.23 5.26 3.61
C ILE A 102 -4.24 6.39 3.50
N GLN A 103 -4.00 7.31 2.58
CA GLN A 103 -4.95 8.36 2.22
C GLN A 103 -5.49 8.13 0.81
N HIS A 104 -6.79 8.36 0.64
CA HIS A 104 -7.50 8.18 -0.62
C HIS A 104 -7.87 9.54 -1.19
N PHE A 105 -7.48 9.79 -2.43
CA PHE A 105 -7.87 10.97 -3.19
C PHE A 105 -8.81 10.52 -4.30
N VAL A 106 -10.08 10.84 -4.15
CA VAL A 106 -11.16 10.43 -5.07
C VAL A 106 -11.56 11.62 -5.93
N SER A 107 -11.76 11.38 -7.23
CA SER A 107 -12.27 12.39 -8.17
C SER A 107 -13.62 12.96 -7.72
N ASP A 108 -13.90 14.22 -8.04
CA ASP A 108 -15.22 14.82 -7.75
C ASP A 108 -16.29 14.27 -8.69
N THR A 109 -15.92 14.00 -9.94
CA THR A 109 -16.78 13.34 -10.91
C THR A 109 -16.85 11.84 -10.60
N VAL A 110 -18.01 11.38 -10.14
CA VAL A 110 -18.26 10.00 -9.69
C VAL A 110 -19.29 9.22 -10.53
N ASP A 111 -19.96 9.89 -11.48
CA ASP A 111 -20.83 9.22 -12.46
C ASP A 111 -19.97 8.58 -13.57
N ARG A 112 -20.28 7.33 -13.92
CA ARG A 112 -19.60 6.58 -14.99
C ARG A 112 -19.83 7.18 -16.38
N ASN A 113 -20.87 7.97 -16.56
CA ASN A 113 -21.26 8.57 -17.84
C ASN A 113 -20.72 10.00 -18.01
N GLU A 114 -20.06 10.54 -16.99
CA GLU A 114 -19.53 11.90 -16.98
C GLU A 114 -18.01 11.87 -16.87
N GLY A 115 -17.34 12.74 -17.62
CA GLY A 115 -15.88 12.87 -17.62
C GLY A 115 -15.13 11.68 -18.22
N ASP A 116 -13.94 11.95 -18.77
CA ASP A 116 -13.01 10.89 -19.15
C ASP A 116 -12.09 10.50 -17.97
N ALA A 117 -11.34 9.41 -18.13
CA ALA A 117 -10.47 8.92 -17.08
C ALA A 117 -9.36 9.94 -16.71
N ALA A 118 -8.85 10.69 -17.69
CA ALA A 118 -7.78 11.66 -17.48
C ALA A 118 -8.27 12.84 -16.62
N SER A 119 -9.45 13.36 -16.90
CA SER A 119 -10.08 14.45 -16.16
C SER A 119 -10.35 14.04 -14.71
N LYS A 120 -10.89 12.83 -14.49
CA LYS A 120 -11.09 12.29 -13.14
C LYS A 120 -9.79 12.09 -12.37
N ILE A 121 -8.73 11.63 -13.05
CA ILE A 121 -7.41 11.53 -12.43
C ILE A 121 -6.89 12.92 -12.05
N ALA A 122 -7.06 13.92 -12.91
CA ALA A 122 -6.63 15.29 -12.63
C ALA A 122 -7.32 15.88 -11.39
N GLU A 123 -8.63 15.66 -11.22
CA GLU A 123 -9.36 16.05 -10.00
C GLU A 123 -8.79 15.38 -8.74
N ALA A 124 -8.47 14.09 -8.82
CA ALA A 124 -7.83 13.37 -7.70
C ALA A 124 -6.41 13.88 -7.42
N VAL A 125 -5.64 14.23 -8.47
CA VAL A 125 -4.30 14.83 -8.34
C VAL A 125 -4.35 16.21 -7.71
N GLU A 126 -5.36 17.02 -8.03
CA GLU A 126 -5.54 18.35 -7.42
C GLU A 126 -5.71 18.24 -5.91
N LYS A 127 -6.52 17.28 -5.44
CA LYS A 127 -6.69 16.99 -4.01
C LYS A 127 -5.40 16.51 -3.35
N LEU A 128 -4.65 15.64 -4.02
CA LEU A 128 -3.33 15.19 -3.56
C LEU A 128 -2.35 16.37 -3.45
N ALA A 129 -2.28 17.22 -4.48
CA ALA A 129 -1.40 18.39 -4.49
C ALA A 129 -1.79 19.38 -3.38
N GLY A 130 -3.09 19.56 -3.12
CA GLY A 130 -3.59 20.35 -2.01
C GLY A 130 -3.13 19.81 -0.65
N GLU A 131 -3.20 18.50 -0.44
CA GLU A 131 -2.70 17.85 0.79
C GLU A 131 -1.20 18.07 0.98
N VAL A 132 -0.39 17.85 -0.07
CA VAL A 132 1.07 18.09 -0.04
C VAL A 132 1.41 19.56 0.18
N ALA A 133 0.60 20.49 -0.32
CA ALA A 133 0.81 21.92 -0.09
C ALA A 133 0.55 22.33 1.37
N VAL A 134 -0.38 21.64 2.05
CA VAL A 134 -0.69 21.86 3.47
C VAL A 134 0.36 21.21 4.36
N ASP A 135 0.77 19.99 4.04
CA ASP A 135 1.78 19.22 4.78
C ASP A 135 2.80 18.60 3.82
N PRO A 136 3.90 19.32 3.51
CA PRO A 136 4.91 18.87 2.56
C PRO A 136 5.69 17.63 3.00
N GLU A 137 5.71 17.31 4.30
CA GLU A 137 6.49 16.20 4.87
C GLU A 137 5.63 14.94 5.06
N LYS A 138 4.31 15.04 4.88
CA LYS A 138 3.37 13.93 5.07
C LYS A 138 3.71 12.71 4.25
N PHE A 139 4.00 12.89 2.97
CA PHE A 139 4.31 11.80 2.05
C PHE A 139 5.78 11.80 1.72
N LEU A 140 6.40 10.62 1.73
CA LEU A 140 7.77 10.48 1.24
C LEU A 140 7.87 10.98 -0.21
N GLU A 141 8.91 11.77 -0.48
CA GLU A 141 9.18 12.26 -1.82
C GLU A 141 9.70 11.13 -2.73
N THR A 142 8.78 10.47 -3.44
CA THR A 142 9.09 9.36 -4.34
C THR A 142 8.86 9.73 -5.80
N ALA A 143 9.48 8.98 -6.72
CA ALA A 143 9.22 9.13 -8.16
C ALA A 143 7.73 8.97 -8.52
N GLY A 144 7.00 8.15 -7.75
CA GLY A 144 5.56 7.98 -7.89
C GLY A 144 4.77 9.25 -7.55
N LEU A 145 5.06 9.84 -6.39
CA LEU A 145 4.46 11.12 -5.97
C LEU A 145 4.79 12.23 -6.97
N GLN A 146 6.06 12.37 -7.33
CA GLN A 146 6.52 13.41 -8.26
C GLN A 146 5.87 13.30 -9.64
N SER A 147 5.57 12.08 -10.09
CA SER A 147 4.88 11.86 -11.37
C SER A 147 3.43 12.36 -11.34
N PHE A 148 2.74 12.25 -10.20
CA PHE A 148 1.42 12.86 -10.01
C PHE A 148 1.50 14.38 -9.95
N LEU A 149 2.38 14.94 -9.12
CA LEU A 149 2.51 16.40 -8.95
C LEU A 149 2.97 17.11 -10.23
N ALA A 150 3.71 16.42 -11.10
CA ALA A 150 4.08 16.91 -12.42
C ALA A 150 2.99 16.76 -13.50
N ASN A 151 1.78 16.31 -13.14
CA ASN A 151 0.66 16.04 -14.07
C ASN A 151 1.03 15.10 -15.23
N ARG A 152 1.88 14.09 -14.98
CA ARG A 152 2.34 13.11 -15.99
C ARG A 152 1.51 11.83 -16.03
N VAL A 153 0.42 11.77 -15.26
CA VAL A 153 -0.43 10.58 -15.14
C VAL A 153 -1.77 10.85 -15.81
N LEU A 154 -1.98 10.23 -16.97
CA LEU A 154 -3.14 10.51 -17.83
C LEU A 154 -4.10 9.32 -17.99
N ASP A 155 -3.69 8.14 -17.55
CA ASP A 155 -4.48 6.92 -17.67
C ASP A 155 -4.45 6.08 -16.38
N LEU A 156 -5.43 5.18 -16.25
CA LEU A 156 -5.61 4.35 -15.06
C LEU A 156 -4.43 3.40 -14.82
N GLY A 157 -3.80 2.88 -15.87
CA GLY A 157 -2.65 1.97 -15.76
C GLY A 157 -1.41 2.70 -15.25
N SER A 158 -1.13 3.88 -15.80
CA SER A 158 -0.07 4.77 -15.32
C SER A 158 -0.34 5.20 -13.87
N SER A 159 -1.59 5.53 -13.52
CA SER A 159 -1.96 5.89 -12.15
C SER A 159 -1.68 4.76 -11.16
N LYS A 160 -2.08 3.52 -11.48
CA LYS A 160 -1.79 2.37 -10.61
C LYS A 160 -0.30 2.06 -10.52
N ARG A 161 0.45 2.21 -11.61
CA ARG A 161 1.91 2.08 -11.60
C ARG A 161 2.56 3.07 -10.63
N GLN A 162 2.19 4.34 -10.68
CA GLN A 162 2.80 5.35 -9.79
C GLN A 162 2.40 5.17 -8.33
N GLN A 163 1.18 4.72 -8.04
CA GLN A 163 0.76 4.32 -6.68
C GLN A 163 1.64 3.18 -6.15
N LEU A 164 1.92 2.15 -6.98
CA LEU A 164 2.81 1.05 -6.60
C LEU A 164 4.27 1.50 -6.39
N ILE A 165 4.79 2.37 -7.26
CA ILE A 165 6.14 2.92 -7.11
C ILE A 165 6.24 3.67 -5.78
N HIS A 166 5.28 4.55 -5.48
CA HIS A 166 5.26 5.27 -4.22
C HIS A 166 5.18 4.30 -3.03
N HIS A 167 4.26 3.33 -3.06
CA HIS A 167 4.10 2.35 -2.00
C HIS A 167 5.39 1.55 -1.72
N LEU A 168 6.02 0.98 -2.76
CA LEU A 168 7.26 0.22 -2.59
C LEU A 168 8.41 1.08 -2.05
N SER A 169 8.53 2.32 -2.51
CA SER A 169 9.55 3.25 -2.00
C SER A 169 9.30 3.61 -0.54
N THR A 170 8.06 3.86 -0.14
CA THR A 170 7.70 4.18 1.26
C THR A 170 7.95 2.99 2.18
N VAL A 171 7.64 1.76 1.76
CA VAL A 171 7.94 0.55 2.53
C VAL A 171 9.45 0.29 2.62
N ALA A 172 10.20 0.52 1.54
CA ALA A 172 11.65 0.36 1.58
C ALA A 172 12.30 1.36 2.56
N ALA A 173 11.89 2.63 2.51
CA ALA A 173 12.40 3.65 3.42
C ALA A 173 12.10 3.33 4.90
N SER A 174 10.90 2.81 5.20
CA SER A 174 10.53 2.44 6.57
C SER A 174 11.33 1.25 7.11
N LEU A 175 11.90 0.40 6.24
CA LEU A 175 12.82 -0.66 6.64
C LEU A 175 14.24 -0.13 6.88
N ASP A 176 14.73 0.76 6.02
CA ASP A 176 16.07 1.36 6.16
C ASP A 176 16.21 2.19 7.44
N GLU A 177 15.15 2.91 7.84
CA GLU A 177 15.12 3.66 9.09
C GLU A 177 15.26 2.76 10.33
N ARG A 178 14.75 1.53 10.25
CA ARG A 178 14.86 0.54 11.34
C ARG A 178 16.28 -0.04 11.45
N GLU A 179 16.97 -0.22 10.33
CA GLU A 179 18.32 -0.77 10.30
C GLU A 179 19.40 0.24 10.69
N ARG A 180 19.04 1.53 10.84
CA ARG A 180 19.95 2.58 11.27
C ARG A 180 20.38 2.33 12.73
N PRO A 181 21.68 2.10 13.02
CA PRO A 181 22.14 1.90 14.39
C PRO A 181 21.89 3.17 15.22
N ALA A 182 21.47 3.00 16.48
CA ALA A 182 21.05 4.07 17.40
C ALA A 182 22.17 5.04 17.85
N THR A 183 23.23 5.22 17.07
CA THR A 183 24.49 5.87 17.50
C THR A 183 24.69 7.31 17.03
N ASP A 184 23.75 7.90 16.28
CA ASP A 184 23.88 9.28 15.76
C ASP A 184 23.07 10.34 16.53
N LEU A 185 22.74 10.07 17.79
CA LEU A 185 22.30 11.11 18.74
C LEU A 185 23.44 11.37 19.73
N GLY A 186 24.49 12.04 19.25
CA GLY A 186 25.65 12.51 20.02
C GLY A 186 25.94 13.97 19.76
#